data_AF-A0A0L0C7A1-F1
#
_entry.id   AF-A0A0L0C7A1-F1
#
_cell.length_a   1.000
_cell.length_b   1.000
_cell.length_c   1.000
_cell.angle_alpha   90.00
_cell.angle_beta   90.00
_cell.angle_gamma   90.00
#
_symmetry.space_group_name_H-M   'P 1'
#
loop_
_entity.id
_entity.type
_entity.pdbx_description
1 polymer ?
#
loop_
_entity_poly.entity_id
_entity_poly.type
_entity_poly.pdbx_seq_one_letter_code
_entity_poly.pdbx_strand_id
1 'polypeptide(L)'
;MSTFPNKKLRSLTPENARFLEVVKMNSELLQNMMSTLLNNVMAEDCRNQWSMSRPLLVLILLYEDYFRSLKENILRAQPIDKQQIMAQWFDDLMSGIERNVSSKNKEKFTHNLSSFRRDVVNLPKTSNYSTGSSFIDEFS
;
A
#
# COMPACT_ATOMS: atom_id res chain seq x y z
N MET A 1 -7.05 -8.82 -16.84
CA MET A 1 -7.59 -7.51 -17.22
C MET A 1 -6.50 -6.47 -17.06
N SER A 2 -6.28 -5.60 -18.05
CA SER A 2 -5.12 -4.72 -18.16
C SER A 2 -5.16 -3.54 -17.17
N THR A 3 -4.15 -3.47 -16.30
CA THR A 3 -4.00 -2.54 -15.15
C THR A 3 -3.67 -1.09 -15.51
N PHE A 4 -3.55 -0.74 -16.80
CA PHE A 4 -3.06 0.56 -17.25
C PHE A 4 -4.17 1.42 -17.91
N PRO A 5 -4.43 2.65 -17.42
CA PRO A 5 -5.47 3.50 -17.97
C PRO A 5 -5.08 4.12 -19.31
N ASN A 6 -6.00 4.03 -20.27
CA ASN A 6 -5.99 4.71 -21.57
C ASN A 6 -6.03 6.24 -21.38
N LYS A 7 -4.87 6.90 -21.35
CA LYS A 7 -4.72 8.32 -21.66
C LYS A 7 -3.72 8.42 -22.81
N LYS A 8 -4.11 9.10 -23.89
CA LYS A 8 -3.33 9.30 -25.14
C LYS A 8 -1.84 9.12 -24.89
N LEU A 9 -1.36 7.94 -25.27
CA LEU A 9 -0.03 7.45 -25.04
C LEU A 9 0.94 8.46 -25.65
N ARG A 10 1.55 9.32 -24.82
CA ARG A 10 2.77 10.04 -25.23
C ARG A 10 3.68 8.96 -25.81
N SER A 11 4.17 9.16 -27.02
CA SER A 11 4.87 8.13 -27.80
C SER A 11 5.69 7.22 -26.88
N LEU A 12 5.36 5.92 -26.89
CA LEU A 12 6.14 4.93 -26.15
C LEU A 12 7.55 4.99 -26.71
N THR A 13 8.47 5.63 -26.00
CA THR A 13 9.88 5.47 -26.29
C THR A 13 10.22 3.99 -26.07
N PRO A 14 11.19 3.43 -26.82
CA PRO A 14 11.63 2.05 -26.60
C PRO A 14 12.05 1.77 -25.15
N GLU A 15 12.55 2.79 -24.46
CA GLU A 15 12.89 2.78 -23.05
C GLU A 15 11.65 2.62 -22.15
N ASN A 16 10.57 3.36 -22.40
CA ASN A 16 9.31 3.22 -21.67
C ASN A 16 8.67 1.84 -21.89
N ALA A 17 8.80 1.26 -23.08
CA ALA A 17 8.32 -0.08 -23.38
C ALA A 17 9.09 -1.16 -22.61
N ARG A 18 10.43 -1.08 -22.57
CA ARG A 18 11.27 -1.98 -21.77
C ARG A 18 11.00 -1.83 -20.27
N PHE A 19 10.82 -0.61 -19.78
CA PHE A 19 10.44 -0.38 -18.38
C PHE A 19 9.10 -1.04 -18.04
N LEU A 20 8.09 -0.91 -18.90
CA LEU A 20 6.79 -1.58 -18.72
C LEU A 20 6.92 -3.11 -18.72
N GLU A 21 7.81 -3.65 -19.55
CA GLU A 21 8.10 -5.09 -19.58
C GLU A 21 8.76 -5.56 -18.28
N VAL A 22 9.77 -4.83 -17.78
CA VAL A 22 10.42 -5.09 -16.48
C VAL A 22 9.41 -4.99 -15.33
N VAL A 23 8.52 -4.00 -15.33
CA VAL A 23 7.47 -3.84 -14.31
C VAL A 23 6.48 -5.01 -14.35
N LYS A 24 6.12 -5.50 -15.55
CA LYS A 24 5.25 -6.68 -15.69
C LYS A 24 5.94 -7.96 -15.19
N MET A 25 7.20 -8.16 -15.57
CA MET A 25 7.98 -9.34 -15.18
C MET A 25 8.30 -9.37 -13.68
N ASN A 26 8.41 -8.21 -13.03
CA ASN A 26 8.73 -8.08 -11.60
C ASN A 26 7.55 -7.58 -10.77
N SER A 27 6.32 -7.85 -11.22
CA SER A 27 5.11 -7.39 -10.54
C SER A 27 4.98 -7.93 -9.12
N GLU A 28 5.42 -9.17 -8.89
CA GLU A 28 5.49 -9.81 -7.57
C GLU A 28 6.45 -9.08 -6.62
N LEU A 29 7.66 -8.73 -7.10
CA LEU A 29 8.62 -7.99 -6.28
C LEU A 29 8.06 -6.64 -5.82
N LEU A 30 7.41 -5.90 -6.72
CA LEU A 30 6.83 -4.59 -6.39
C LEU A 30 5.61 -4.72 -5.46
N GLN A 31 4.83 -5.80 -5.57
CA GLN A 31 3.75 -6.12 -4.64
C GLN A 31 4.31 -6.47 -3.24
N ASN A 32 5.39 -7.26 -3.18
CA ASN A 32 6.09 -7.58 -1.93
C ASN A 32 6.67 -6.32 -1.28
N MET A 33 7.21 -5.39 -2.07
CA MET A 33 7.63 -4.07 -1.58
C MET A 33 6.46 -3.26 -1.00
N MET A 34 5.27 -3.30 -1.61
CA MET A 34 4.09 -2.64 -1.08
C MET A 34 3.71 -3.21 0.29
N SER A 35 3.65 -4.53 0.40
CA SER A 35 3.31 -5.21 1.65
C SER A 35 4.33 -4.87 2.74
N THR A 36 5.63 -4.90 2.40
CA THR A 36 6.72 -4.55 3.33
C THR A 36 6.62 -3.09 3.80
N LEU A 37 6.37 -2.14 2.89
CA LEU A 37 6.22 -0.73 3.26
C LEU A 37 4.99 -0.50 4.13
N LEU A 38 3.86 -1.13 3.81
CA LEU A 38 2.63 -1.01 4.62
C LEU A 38 2.84 -1.59 6.02
N ASN A 39 3.47 -2.76 6.14
CA ASN A 39 3.82 -3.38 7.41
C ASN A 39 4.74 -2.48 8.25
N ASN A 40 5.77 -1.90 7.63
CA ASN A 40 6.67 -0.98 8.31
C ASN A 40 5.97 0.30 8.79
N VAL A 41 4.94 0.78 8.09
CA VAL A 41 4.15 1.93 8.53
C VAL A 41 3.25 1.57 9.72
N MET A 42 2.67 0.37 9.71
CA MET A 42 1.80 -0.12 10.80
C MET A 42 2.59 -0.52 12.06
N ALA A 43 3.90 -0.76 11.94
CA ALA A 43 4.77 -1.07 13.08
C ALA A 43 4.99 0.13 14.01
N GLU A 44 5.13 -0.15 15.32
CA GLU A 44 5.28 0.88 16.36
C GLU A 44 6.52 1.77 16.15
N ASP A 45 7.66 1.17 15.76
CA ASP A 45 8.96 1.85 15.68
C ASP A 45 9.28 2.49 14.32
N CYS A 46 8.27 2.94 13.57
CA CYS A 46 8.48 3.57 12.27
C CYS A 46 9.12 4.98 12.40
N ARG A 47 10.46 5.05 12.33
CA ARG A 47 11.24 6.31 12.38
C ARG A 47 11.25 7.11 11.07
N ASN A 48 10.88 6.49 9.95
CA ASN A 48 11.04 7.04 8.59
C ASN A 48 9.70 7.18 7.81
N GLN A 49 8.61 7.57 8.49
CA GLN A 49 7.26 7.65 7.88
C GLN A 49 7.18 8.51 6.62
N TRP A 50 7.91 9.64 6.62
CA TRP A 50 7.88 10.62 5.54
C TRP A 50 8.52 10.09 4.25
N SER A 51 9.55 9.27 4.36
CA SER A 51 10.21 8.67 3.19
C SER A 51 9.46 7.44 2.67
N MET A 52 8.69 6.76 3.51
CA MET A 52 7.89 5.59 3.13
C MET A 52 6.55 5.93 2.47
N SER A 53 5.95 7.10 2.76
CA SER A 53 4.62 7.46 2.24
C SER A 53 4.59 7.54 0.70
N ARG A 54 5.57 8.22 0.11
CA ARG A 54 5.64 8.47 -1.33
C ARG A 54 5.83 7.18 -2.15
N PRO A 55 6.77 6.28 -1.85
CA PRO A 55 6.88 5.01 -2.56
C PRO A 55 5.64 4.12 -2.35
N LEU A 56 5.05 4.12 -1.15
CA LEU A 56 3.83 3.35 -0.89
C LEU A 56 2.65 3.83 -1.75
N LEU A 57 2.43 5.15 -1.87
CA LEU A 57 1.37 5.70 -2.74
C LEU A 57 1.56 5.27 -4.19
N VAL A 58 2.80 5.35 -4.72
CA VAL A 58 3.09 4.96 -6.10
C VAL A 58 2.75 3.50 -6.33
N LEU A 59 3.11 2.62 -5.40
CA LEU A 59 2.80 1.20 -5.50
C LEU A 59 1.29 0.95 -5.41
N ILE A 60 0.57 1.59 -4.49
CA ILE A 60 -0.89 1.44 -4.35
C ILE A 60 -1.61 1.83 -5.64
N LEU A 61 -1.23 2.95 -6.26
CA LEU A 61 -1.82 3.39 -7.53
C LEU A 61 -1.44 2.51 -8.72
N LEU A 62 -0.30 1.81 -8.65
CA LEU A 62 0.18 0.89 -9.68
C LEU A 62 -0.48 -0.49 -9.58
N TYR A 63 -0.75 -0.96 -8.36
CA TYR A 63 -1.29 -2.30 -8.06
C TYR A 63 -2.53 -2.22 -7.16
N GLU A 64 -3.55 -1.47 -7.57
CA GLU A 64 -4.76 -1.24 -6.77
C GLU A 64 -5.49 -2.54 -6.38
N ASP A 65 -5.53 -3.54 -7.28
CA ASP A 65 -6.18 -4.83 -7.02
C ASP A 65 -5.43 -5.64 -5.95
N TYR A 66 -4.10 -5.61 -5.98
CA TYR A 66 -3.28 -6.24 -4.95
C TYR A 66 -3.47 -5.53 -3.60
N PHE A 67 -3.49 -4.19 -3.58
CA PHE A 67 -3.76 -3.42 -2.37
C PHE A 67 -5.14 -3.77 -1.77
N ARG A 68 -6.18 -3.93 -2.60
CA ARG A 68 -7.50 -4.39 -2.15
C ARG A 68 -7.42 -5.76 -1.47
N SER A 69 -6.77 -6.73 -2.10
CA SER A 69 -6.57 -8.07 -1.51
C SER A 69 -5.76 -8.02 -0.21
N LEU A 70 -4.71 -7.20 -0.16
CA LEU A 70 -3.89 -7.01 1.04
C LEU A 70 -4.70 -6.40 2.18
N LYS A 71 -5.52 -5.37 1.91
CA LYS A 71 -6.47 -4.78 2.88
C LYS A 71 -7.39 -5.87 3.44
N GLU A 72 -8.06 -6.64 2.58
CA GLU A 72 -8.99 -7.69 3.01
C GLU A 72 -8.32 -8.76 3.89
N ASN A 73 -7.10 -9.17 3.54
CA ASN A 73 -6.33 -10.12 4.34
C ASN A 73 -5.99 -9.56 5.72
N ILE A 74 -5.57 -8.29 5.80
CA ILE A 74 -5.29 -7.61 7.07
C ILE A 74 -6.55 -7.48 7.92
N LEU A 75 -7.70 -7.15 7.32
CA LEU A 75 -8.98 -7.05 8.02
C LEU A 75 -9.41 -8.40 8.59
N ARG A 76 -9.35 -9.48 7.80
CA ARG A 76 -9.70 -10.83 8.27
C ARG A 76 -8.81 -11.35 9.39
N ALA A 77 -7.57 -10.87 9.47
CA ALA A 77 -6.66 -11.19 10.56
C ALA A 77 -7.01 -10.46 11.88
N GLN A 78 -7.88 -9.45 11.85
CA GLN A 78 -8.33 -8.76 13.06
C GLN A 78 -9.52 -9.49 13.74
N PRO A 79 -9.64 -9.39 15.08
CA PRO A 79 -10.88 -9.71 15.79
C PRO A 79 -12.10 -9.02 15.16
N ILE A 80 -13.25 -9.70 15.11
CA ILE A 80 -14.46 -9.25 14.41
C ILE A 80 -14.88 -7.82 14.83
N ASP A 81 -14.78 -7.51 16.12
CA ASP A 81 -15.08 -6.21 16.71
C ASP A 81 -14.16 -5.08 16.23
N LYS A 82 -12.95 -5.42 15.75
CA LYS A 82 -11.95 -4.47 15.25
C LYS A 82 -11.93 -4.37 13.71
N GLN A 83 -12.54 -5.30 12.99
CA GLN A 83 -12.52 -5.30 11.52
C GLN A 83 -13.16 -4.03 10.95
N GLN A 84 -14.31 -3.61 11.51
CA GLN A 84 -15.04 -2.45 11.01
C GLN A 84 -14.24 -1.15 11.18
N ILE A 85 -13.63 -0.93 12.34
CA ILE A 85 -12.84 0.29 12.59
C ILE A 85 -11.56 0.30 11.75
N MET A 86 -10.89 -0.85 11.58
CA MET A 86 -9.72 -0.97 10.71
C MET A 86 -10.10 -0.71 9.24
N ALA A 87 -11.26 -1.18 8.79
CA ALA A 87 -11.76 -0.92 7.44
C ALA A 87 -11.96 0.58 7.20
N GLN A 88 -12.55 1.29 8.17
CA GLN A 88 -12.72 2.73 8.11
C GLN A 88 -11.37 3.46 8.01
N TRP A 89 -10.36 3.07 8.79
CA TRP A 89 -9.04 3.69 8.71
C TRP A 89 -8.37 3.49 7.35
N PHE A 90 -8.55 2.33 6.72
CA PHE A 90 -8.10 2.12 5.34
C PHE A 90 -8.84 2.99 4.31
N ASP A 91 -10.12 3.30 4.55
CA ASP A 91 -10.87 4.22 3.71
C ASP A 91 -10.40 5.66 3.91
N ASP A 92 -10.13 6.06 5.16
CA ASP A 92 -9.57 7.36 5.52
C ASP A 92 -8.16 7.55 4.95
N LEU A 93 -7.35 6.48 4.92
CA LEU A 93 -6.03 6.46 4.29
C LEU A 93 -6.10 6.91 2.83
N MET A 94 -7.10 6.42 2.09
CA MET A 94 -7.30 6.71 0.67
C MET A 94 -8.23 7.90 0.40
N SER A 95 -8.76 8.53 1.45
CA SER A 95 -9.71 9.63 1.33
C SER A 95 -9.13 10.85 0.61
N GLY A 96 -9.78 11.22 -0.51
CA GLY A 96 -9.35 12.34 -1.36
C GLY A 96 -8.10 12.07 -2.19
N ILE A 97 -7.66 10.80 -2.30
CA ILE A 97 -6.54 10.43 -3.17
C ILE A 97 -7.02 10.20 -4.60
N GLU A 98 -6.43 10.94 -5.53
CA GLU A 98 -6.69 10.76 -6.95
C GLU A 98 -5.74 9.74 -7.58
N ARG A 99 -6.07 9.21 -8.77
CA ARG A 99 -5.17 8.32 -9.52
C ARG A 99 -4.06 9.08 -10.26
N ASN A 100 -3.22 9.79 -9.51
CA ASN A 100 -2.03 10.49 -10.01
C ASN A 100 -0.97 10.69 -8.91
N VAL A 101 0.25 11.06 -9.30
CA VAL A 101 1.38 11.25 -8.37
C VAL A 101 1.78 12.73 -8.24
N SER A 102 0.82 13.64 -8.35
CA SER A 102 1.04 15.07 -8.17
C SER A 102 1.55 15.39 -6.76
N SER A 103 2.24 16.53 -6.61
CA SER A 103 2.76 16.96 -5.30
C SER A 103 1.64 17.10 -4.26
N LYS A 104 0.50 17.69 -4.65
CA LYS A 104 -0.68 17.81 -3.80
C LYS A 104 -1.22 16.46 -3.34
N ASN A 105 -1.30 15.49 -4.25
CA ASN A 105 -1.83 14.16 -3.92
C ASN A 105 -0.88 13.37 -3.01
N LYS A 106 0.44 13.48 -3.24
CA LYS A 106 1.49 12.91 -2.35
C LYS A 106 1.45 13.51 -0.95
N GLU A 107 1.26 14.81 -0.85
CA GLU A 107 1.15 15.52 0.44
C GLU A 107 -0.11 15.09 1.18
N LYS A 108 -1.26 15.02 0.49
CA LYS A 108 -2.51 14.51 1.05
C LYS A 108 -2.36 13.08 1.58
N PHE A 109 -1.75 12.19 0.80
CA PHE A 109 -1.49 10.80 1.25
C PHE A 109 -0.59 10.75 2.49
N THR A 110 0.46 11.58 2.53
CA THR A 110 1.36 11.65 3.69
C THR A 110 0.61 12.04 4.96
N HIS A 111 -0.32 13.01 4.85
CA HIS A 111 -1.18 13.42 5.94
C HIS A 111 -2.13 12.29 6.38
N ASN A 112 -2.84 11.66 5.43
CA ASN A 112 -3.74 10.54 5.73
C ASN A 112 -3.00 9.38 6.40
N LEU A 113 -1.81 9.02 5.90
CA LEU A 113 -0.97 7.95 6.43
C LEU A 113 -0.51 8.21 7.88
N SER A 114 -0.25 9.48 8.20
CA SER A 114 0.12 9.89 9.57
C SER A 114 -1.03 9.64 10.55
N SER A 115 -2.27 9.94 10.13
CA SER A 115 -3.47 9.65 10.93
C SER A 115 -3.72 8.16 11.05
N PHE A 116 -3.73 7.45 9.92
CA PHE A 116 -3.88 5.99 9.87
C PHE A 116 -2.94 5.28 10.85
N ARG A 117 -1.64 5.62 10.83
CA ARG A 117 -0.66 5.01 11.73
C ARG A 117 -0.98 5.30 13.20
N ARG A 118 -1.29 6.56 13.54
CA ARG A 118 -1.62 6.93 14.92
C ARG A 118 -2.78 6.10 15.43
N ASP A 119 -3.80 5.92 14.61
CA ASP A 119 -5.02 5.21 15.01
C ASP A 119 -4.76 3.70 15.13
N VAL A 120 -3.99 3.10 14.21
CA VAL A 120 -3.53 1.69 14.27
C VAL A 120 -2.65 1.41 15.48
N VAL A 121 -1.71 2.29 15.82
CA VAL A 121 -0.82 2.11 16.99
C VAL A 121 -1.60 2.21 18.31
N ASN A 122 -2.61 3.08 18.36
CA ASN A 122 -3.45 3.26 19.54
C ASN A 122 -4.56 2.21 19.68
N LEU A 123 -4.74 1.33 18.68
CA LEU A 123 -5.67 0.22 18.78
C LEU A 123 -5.21 -0.71 19.92
N PRO A 124 -6.01 -0.96 20.96
CA PRO A 124 -5.61 -1.78 22.10
C PRO A 124 -5.12 -3.15 21.64
N LYS A 125 -3.83 -3.44 21.85
CA LYS A 125 -3.19 -4.69 21.44
C LYS A 125 -3.68 -5.83 22.34
N THR A 126 -4.67 -6.59 21.89
CA THR A 126 -5.01 -7.89 22.49
C THR A 126 -4.44 -9.07 21.72
N SER A 127 -3.68 -8.81 20.66
CA SER A 127 -2.96 -9.84 19.92
C SER A 127 -1.75 -9.20 19.27
N ASN A 128 -0.63 -9.91 19.26
CA ASN A 128 0.51 -9.56 18.44
C ASN A 128 -0.01 -9.34 17.01
N TYR A 129 0.41 -8.23 16.37
CA TYR A 129 0.22 -8.07 14.93
C TYR A 129 1.05 -9.16 14.24
N SER A 130 0.52 -10.37 14.18
CA SER A 130 1.06 -11.47 13.40
C SER A 130 0.62 -11.25 11.95
N THR A 131 1.06 -10.14 11.36
CA THR A 131 1.08 -10.04 9.90
C THR A 131 2.20 -10.98 9.48
N GLY A 132 1.80 -12.16 8.99
CA GLY A 132 2.64 -13.35 8.92
C GLY A 132 4.09 -13.11 8.51
N SER A 133 5.00 -13.55 9.38
CA SER A 133 6.26 -14.19 8.97
C SER A 133 6.01 -15.26 7.89
N SER A 134 4.80 -15.81 7.85
CA SER A 134 4.33 -16.79 6.87
C SER A 134 4.36 -16.34 5.40
N PHE A 135 4.51 -15.04 5.08
CA PHE A 135 4.69 -14.63 3.67
C PHE A 135 6.15 -14.72 3.19
N ILE A 136 7.12 -14.84 4.11
CA ILE A 136 8.55 -14.93 3.79
C ILE A 136 9.04 -16.39 3.83
N ASP A 137 8.36 -17.25 4.60
CA ASP A 137 8.75 -18.66 4.77
C ASP A 137 8.36 -19.60 3.61
N GLU A 138 7.59 -19.14 2.61
CA GLU A 138 7.18 -19.98 1.45
C GLU A 138 8.13 -19.87 0.24
N PHE A 139 9.28 -19.18 0.40
CA PHE A 139 10.31 -19.04 -0.64
C PHE A 139 11.75 -19.28 -0.12
N SER A 140 11.92 -20.11 0.92
CA SER A 140 13.23 -20.67 1.29
C SER A 140 13.38 -22.13 0.90
#